data_AF-A0A922MAR0-F1
#
_entry.id   AF-A0A922MAR0-F1
#
_cell.length_a   1.000
_cell.length_b   1.000
_cell.length_c   1.000
_cell.angle_alpha   90.00
_cell.angle_beta   90.00
_cell.angle_gamma   90.00
#
_symmetry.space_group_name_H-M   'P 1'
#
loop_
_entity.id
_entity.type
_entity.pdbx_description
1 polymer ?
#
loop_
_entity_poly.entity_id
_entity_poly.type
_entity_poly.pdbx_seq_one_letter_code
_entity_poly.pdbx_strand_id
1 'polypeptide(L)' 'CFHCNLFFPVMPEYDPLITGLPTMVQVGEQALVNCTSDYSLPAATIDWFVDSEPQETLLKNNNNV' A
#
# COMPACT_ATOMS: atom_id res chain seq x y z
N CYS A 1 -22.88 -31.76 -4.57
CA CYS A 1 -22.99 -30.43 -5.19
C CYS A 1 -21.76 -29.60 -4.80
N PHE A 2 -20.85 -29.35 -5.74
CA PHE A 2 -19.77 -28.38 -5.54
C PHE A 2 -20.25 -27.03 -6.05
N HIS A 3 -20.58 -26.13 -5.14
CA HIS A 3 -20.76 -24.72 -5.46
C HIS A 3 -19.35 -24.15 -5.69
N CYS A 4 -18.88 -24.14 -6.94
CA CYS A 4 -17.61 -23.52 -7.28
C CYS A 4 -17.86 -22.02 -7.45
N ASN A 5 -17.61 -21.24 -6.41
CA ASN A 5 -17.67 -19.78 -6.50
C ASN A 5 -16.37 -19.32 -7.19
N LEU A 6 -16.41 -19.11 -8.50
CA LEU A 6 -15.28 -18.59 -9.25
C LEU A 6 -15.20 -17.07 -9.03
N PHE A 7 -14.27 -16.64 -8.17
CA PHE A 7 -13.91 -15.23 -8.04
C PHE A 7 -12.82 -14.91 -9.06
N PHE A 8 -13.06 -13.93 -9.92
CA PHE A 8 -12.05 -13.40 -10.83
C PHE A 8 -11.41 -12.17 -10.18
N PRO A 9 -10.19 -12.28 -9.61
CA PRO A 9 -9.53 -11.13 -9.02
C PRO A 9 -9.20 -10.10 -10.09
N VAL A 10 -9.39 -8.83 -9.75
CA VAL A 10 -8.91 -7.70 -10.54
C VAL A 10 -7.61 -7.22 -9.90
N MET A 11 -6.53 -7.28 -10.66
CA MET A 11 -5.23 -6.77 -10.24
C MET A 11 -5.09 -5.31 -10.71
N PRO A 12 -4.35 -4.48 -9.96
CA PRO A 12 -4.04 -3.12 -10.41
C PRO A 12 -3.23 -3.18 -11.71
N GLU A 13 -3.50 -2.25 -12.63
CA GLU A 13 -2.76 -2.15 -13.89
C GLU A 13 -1.37 -1.54 -13.69
N TYR A 14 -1.25 -0.68 -12.67
CA TYR A 14 -0.05 0.09 -12.36
C TYR A 14 0.51 -0.25 -10.98
N ASP A 15 1.82 -0.08 -10.86
CA ASP A 15 2.52 -0.15 -9.58
C ASP A 15 2.02 0.97 -8.64
N PRO A 16 2.00 0.72 -7.32
CA PRO A 16 1.59 1.72 -6.35
C PRO A 16 2.54 2.93 -6.36
N LEU A 17 1.96 4.13 -6.24
CA LEU A 17 2.71 5.38 -6.25
C LEU A 17 2.87 5.93 -4.84
N ILE A 18 4.12 6.15 -4.43
CA ILE A 18 4.46 6.82 -3.17
C ILE A 18 4.55 8.34 -3.41
N THR A 19 3.82 9.10 -2.60
CA THR A 19 3.78 10.57 -2.64
C THR A 19 3.99 11.16 -1.24
N GLY A 20 4.37 12.44 -1.17
CA GLY A 20 4.62 13.13 0.10
C GLY A 20 5.98 12.84 0.74
N LEU A 21 6.87 12.11 0.05
CA LEU A 21 8.24 11.86 0.53
C LEU A 21 9.06 13.17 0.47
N PRO A 22 9.56 13.69 1.60
CA PRO A 22 10.53 14.78 1.57
C PRO A 22 11.89 14.27 1.08
N THR A 23 12.69 15.16 0.48
CA THR A 23 14.03 14.81 -0.04
C THR A 23 15.02 14.40 1.05
N MET A 24 14.82 14.92 2.27
CA MET A 24 15.58 14.56 3.47
C MET A 24 14.65 14.63 4.68
N VAL A 25 14.84 13.71 5.63
CA VAL A 25 14.19 13.70 6.94
C VAL A 25 15.27 13.73 7.99
N GLN A 26 15.14 14.58 9.01
CA GLN A 26 16.10 14.59 10.11
C GLN A 26 15.83 13.46 11.10
N VAL A 27 16.87 12.99 11.77
CA VAL A 27 16.74 11.98 12.82
C VAL A 27 15.82 12.51 13.93
N GLY A 28 14.73 11.79 14.20
CA GLY A 28 13.70 12.19 15.16
C GLY A 28 12.50 12.94 14.58
N GLU A 29 12.54 13.27 13.29
CA GLU A 29 11.41 13.85 12.56
C GLU A 29 10.51 12.75 11.97
N GLN A 30 9.21 13.03 11.85
CA GLN A 30 8.24 12.12 11.25
C GLN A 30 7.90 12.60 9.84
N ALA A 31 8.03 11.71 8.86
CA ALA A 31 7.57 11.97 7.49
C ALA A 31 6.18 11.37 7.28
N LEU A 32 5.26 12.18 6.75
CA LEU A 32 3.95 11.70 6.31
C LEU A 32 4.02 11.36 4.83
N VAL A 33 3.86 10.09 4.52
CA VAL A 33 3.93 9.56 3.15
C VAL A 33 2.63 8.86 2.83
N ASN A 34 2.25 8.86 1.56
CA ASN A 34 1.03 8.23 1.08
C ASN A 34 1.37 7.27 -0.06
N CYS A 35 0.82 6.06 -0.01
CA CYS A 35 0.92 5.08 -1.08
C CYS A 35 -0.47 4.86 -1.63
N THR A 36 -0.63 5.12 -2.93
CA THR A 36 -1.88 4.89 -3.64
C THR A 36 -1.69 3.77 -4.64
N SER A 37 -2.49 2.71 -4.52
CA SER A 37 -2.58 1.66 -5.53
C SER A 37 -3.70 1.96 -6.53
N ASP A 38 -3.59 1.39 -7.72
CA ASP A 38 -4.69 1.38 -8.68
C ASP A 38 -5.82 0.42 -8.23
N TYR A 39 -6.94 0.45 -8.96
CA TYR A 39 -8.13 -0.34 -8.66
C TYR A 39 -7.81 -1.84 -8.59
N SER A 40 -8.29 -2.48 -7.54
CA SER A 40 -8.17 -3.92 -7.34
C SER A 40 -9.41 -4.47 -6.65
N LEU A 41 -9.71 -5.73 -6.95
CA LEU A 41 -10.79 -6.46 -6.30
C LEU A 41 -10.29 -7.87 -5.96
N PRO A 42 -10.19 -8.24 -4.66
CA PRO A 42 -10.46 -7.42 -3.48
C PRO A 42 -9.49 -6.24 -3.35
N ALA A 43 -9.79 -5.30 -2.45
CA ALA A 43 -8.92 -4.16 -2.19
C ALA A 43 -7.48 -4.63 -1.87
N ALA A 44 -6.50 -3.96 -2.46
CA ALA A 44 -5.09 -4.26 -2.28
C ALA A 44 -4.66 -4.18 -0.80
N THR A 45 -3.69 -5.00 -0.44
CA THR A 45 -2.96 -4.88 0.83
C THR A 45 -1.65 -4.16 0.56
N ILE A 46 -1.37 -3.10 1.32
CA ILE A 46 -0.17 -2.29 1.17
C ILE A 46 0.77 -2.59 2.34
N ASP A 47 1.92 -3.18 2.02
CA ASP A 47 3.01 -3.43 2.98
C ASP A 47 4.11 -2.38 2.77
N TRP A 48 4.60 -1.82 3.88
CA TRP A 48 5.60 -0.76 3.84
C TRP A 48 6.97 -1.24 4.33
N PHE A 49 8.01 -0.84 3.61
CA PHE A 49 9.41 -1.16 3.93
C PHE A 49 10.27 0.10 3.88
N VAL A 50 11.15 0.26 4.88
CA VAL A 50 12.21 1.28 4.88
C VAL A 50 13.53 0.54 5.04
N ASP A 51 14.47 0.74 4.13
CA ASP A 51 15.77 0.03 4.12
C ASP A 51 15.66 -1.50 4.20
N SER A 52 14.59 -2.06 3.61
CA SER A 52 14.23 -3.50 3.66
C SER A 52 13.68 -4.00 5.01
N GLU A 53 13.45 -3.10 5.97
CA GLU A 53 12.81 -3.42 7.24
C GLU A 53 11.30 -3.15 7.18
N PRO A 54 10.45 -4.13 7.54
CA PRO A 54 9.00 -3.97 7.53
C PRO A 54 8.55 -2.96 8.59
N GLN A 55 7.62 -2.08 8.22
CA GLN A 55 7.09 -1.04 9.10
C GLN A 55 5.64 -1.36 9.49
N GLU A 56 5.43 -2.00 10.64
CA GLU A 56 4.10 -2.48 11.04
C GLU A 56 3.21 -1.41 11.72
N THR A 57 3.76 -0.28 12.18
CA THR A 57 3.08 0.54 13.20
C THR A 57 2.93 2.03 12.89
N LEU A 58 3.68 2.61 11.94
CA LEU A 58 3.75 4.07 11.78
C LEU A 58 3.27 4.61 10.42
N LEU A 59 2.99 3.73 9.46
CA LEU A 59 2.46 4.11 8.15
C LEU A 59 0.99 3.69 8.10
N LYS A 60 0.10 4.64 8.43
CA LYS A 60 -1.35 4.38 8.39
C LYS A 60 -1.72 3.95 6.98
N ASN A 61 -2.29 2.76 6.87
CA ASN A 61 -2.84 2.18 5.65
C ASN A 61 -4.00 3.04 5.12
N ASN A 62 -3.70 4.10 4.41
CA ASN A 62 -4.73 4.88 3.75
C ASN A 62 -5.16 4.14 2.47
N ASN A 63 -5.93 3.08 2.64
CA ASN A 63 -6.66 2.41 1.56
C ASN A 63 -7.75 3.37 1.07
N ASN A 64 -7.36 4.35 0.26
CA ASN A 64 -8.31 5.12 -0.52
C ASN A 64 -8.50 4.42 -1.85
N VAL A 65 -9.39 3.41 -1.86
CA VAL A 65 -10.05 2.92 -3.07
C VAL A 65 -11.21 3.84 -3.39
#